data_AF-A0A645FM97-F1
#
_entry.id   AF-A0A645FM97-F1
#
_cell.length_a   1.000
_cell.length_b   1.000
_cell.length_c   1.000
_cell.angle_alpha   90.00
_cell.angle_beta   90.00
_cell.angle_gamma   90.00
#
_symmetry.space_group_name_H-M   'P 1'
#
loop_
_entity.id
_entity.type
_entity.pdbx_description
1 polymer ?
#
loop_
_entity_poly.entity_id
_entity_poly.type
_entity_poly.pdbx_seq_one_letter_code
_entity_poly.pdbx_strand_id
1 'polypeptide(L)'
;MIFFAGDMMDTEFGLAMAKVFDPGTNIQMSVSGNLLNLLFVLYLFATNSHLLLIRIFATSFDIVPIGGVHFSPATAQFILQLFASVFSLVLRLAAPFIAAEFIVELSMGVLMKLIPQIHVFVLNIQLKLLLGLILLLAFAGPVGTFIDNYQKLMFEMMEKALYAMA
;
A
#
# COMPACT_ATOMS: atom_id res chain seq x y z
N MET A 1 4.42 -1.45 -4.06
CA MET A 1 2.98 -1.81 -3.99
C MET A 1 2.20 -0.97 -2.96
N ILE A 2 2.85 -0.14 -2.13
CA ILE A 2 2.17 0.72 -1.14
C ILE A 2 1.15 1.68 -1.78
N PHE A 3 1.47 2.25 -2.95
CA PHE A 3 0.54 3.13 -3.68
C PHE A 3 -0.79 2.45 -4.00
N PHE A 4 -0.77 1.16 -4.36
CA PHE A 4 -1.98 0.37 -4.63
C PHE A 4 -2.86 0.21 -3.38
N ALA A 5 -2.26 0.09 -2.20
CA ALA A 5 -2.99 0.05 -0.93
C ALA A 5 -3.80 1.35 -0.72
N GLY A 6 -3.15 2.49 -0.91
CA GLY A 6 -3.81 3.79 -0.77
C GLY A 6 -4.85 4.05 -1.86
N ASP A 7 -4.65 3.51 -3.06
CA ASP A 7 -5.63 3.59 -4.14
C ASP A 7 -6.90 2.79 -3.85
N MET A 8 -6.76 1.59 -3.28
CA MET A 8 -7.90 0.83 -2.76
C MET A 8 -8.63 1.60 -1.66
N MET A 9 -7.89 2.17 -0.70
CA MET A 9 -8.49 2.97 0.39
C MET A 9 -9.28 4.18 -0.14
N ASP A 10 -8.76 4.86 -1.16
CA ASP A 10 -9.46 6.00 -1.76
C ASP A 10 -10.75 5.60 -2.49
N THR A 11 -10.75 4.42 -3.10
CA THR A 11 -11.92 3.86 -3.81
C THR A 11 -13.04 3.56 -2.82
N GLU A 12 -12.68 2.91 -1.72
CA GLU A 12 -13.55 2.53 -0.62
C GLU A 12 -14.13 3.76 0.13
N PHE A 13 -13.30 4.72 0.55
CA PHE A 13 -13.78 5.89 1.30
C PHE A 13 -14.36 7.03 0.43
N GLY A 14 -14.53 6.80 -0.87
CA GLY A 14 -15.11 7.79 -1.78
C GLY A 14 -14.21 8.99 -2.09
N LEU A 15 -12.94 8.97 -1.65
CA LEU A 15 -11.92 9.95 -2.03
C LEU A 15 -11.58 9.86 -3.52
N ALA A 16 -11.84 8.70 -4.15
CA ALA A 16 -11.75 8.51 -5.60
C ALA A 16 -12.66 9.45 -6.40
N MET A 17 -13.73 10.00 -5.81
CA MET A 17 -14.58 11.00 -6.47
C MET A 17 -13.79 12.26 -6.84
N ALA A 18 -12.75 12.62 -6.09
CA ALA A 18 -11.87 13.74 -6.45
C ALA A 18 -11.22 13.54 -7.83
N LYS A 19 -10.94 12.29 -8.23
CA LYS A 19 -10.41 11.94 -9.56
C LYS A 19 -11.45 12.08 -10.67
N VAL A 20 -12.74 11.92 -10.34
CA VAL A 20 -13.87 12.02 -11.28
C VAL A 20 -14.29 13.48 -11.49
N PHE A 21 -14.19 14.32 -10.46
CA PHE A 21 -14.58 15.73 -10.52
C PHE A 21 -13.52 16.66 -11.15
N ASP A 22 -12.24 16.25 -11.23
CA ASP A 22 -11.21 16.94 -12.01
C ASP A 22 -10.61 16.06 -13.14
N PRO A 23 -11.37 15.83 -14.23
CA PRO A 23 -10.86 15.13 -15.41
C PRO A 23 -9.91 16.00 -16.26
N GLY A 24 -9.83 17.32 -15.98
CA GLY A 24 -9.07 18.28 -16.80
C GLY A 24 -7.56 18.16 -16.60
N THR A 25 -7.11 17.71 -15.43
CA THR A 25 -5.68 17.55 -15.13
C THR A 25 -5.12 16.20 -15.60
N ASN A 26 -5.95 15.21 -15.95
CA ASN A 26 -5.53 13.81 -16.20
C ASN A 26 -4.75 13.16 -15.03
N ILE A 27 -4.74 13.77 -13.85
CA ILE A 27 -4.00 13.27 -12.69
C ILE A 27 -4.91 12.29 -11.93
N GLN A 28 -4.82 11.00 -12.26
CA GLN A 28 -5.47 9.91 -11.51
C GLN A 28 -4.66 9.51 -10.27
N MET A 29 -4.12 10.48 -9.53
CA MET A 29 -3.29 10.19 -8.37
C MET A 29 -4.16 9.96 -7.13
N SER A 30 -3.93 8.84 -6.45
CA SER A 30 -4.53 8.58 -5.14
C SER A 30 -3.98 9.55 -4.09
N VAL A 31 -4.86 10.17 -3.32
CA VAL A 31 -4.51 11.09 -2.22
C VAL A 31 -3.88 10.29 -1.09
N SER A 32 -4.54 9.22 -0.62
CA SER A 32 -4.00 8.37 0.44
C SER A 32 -2.75 7.62 -0.01
N GLY A 33 -2.72 7.16 -1.26
CA GLY A 33 -1.56 6.50 -1.85
C GLY A 33 -0.35 7.42 -1.97
N ASN A 34 -0.54 8.68 -2.34
CA ASN A 34 0.53 9.67 -2.34
C ASN A 34 1.04 9.95 -0.92
N LEU A 35 0.13 10.16 0.03
CA LEU A 35 0.50 10.39 1.43
C LEU A 35 1.32 9.23 2.00
N LEU A 36 0.87 7.98 1.82
CA LEU A 36 1.59 6.79 2.27
C LEU A 36 2.95 6.66 1.58
N ASN A 37 3.04 7.00 0.29
CA ASN A 37 4.32 6.99 -0.43
C ASN A 37 5.29 8.05 0.10
N LEU A 38 4.81 9.25 0.37
CA LEU A 38 5.61 10.32 0.96
C LEU A 38 6.10 9.95 2.36
N LEU A 39 5.23 9.38 3.19
CA LEU A 39 5.61 8.85 4.51
C LEU A 39 6.66 7.75 4.40
N PHE A 40 6.51 6.83 3.44
CA PHE A 40 7.50 5.77 3.20
C PHE A 40 8.87 6.34 2.81
N VAL A 41 8.92 7.32 1.91
CA VAL A 41 10.17 7.98 1.51
C VAL A 41 10.82 8.69 2.70
N LEU A 42 10.04 9.46 3.47
CA LEU A 42 10.54 10.11 4.69
C LEU A 42 11.10 9.10 5.69
N TYR A 43 10.41 7.97 5.88
CA TYR A 43 10.84 6.89 6.76
C TYR A 43 12.17 6.27 6.31
N LEU A 44 12.34 6.07 5.00
CA LEU A 44 13.57 5.54 4.41
C LEU A 44 14.77 6.45 4.69
N PHE A 45 14.58 7.77 4.60
CA PHE A 45 15.62 8.74 4.98
C PHE A 45 15.84 8.78 6.49
N ALA A 46 14.78 8.79 7.30
CA ALA A 46 14.86 8.83 8.76
C ALA A 46 15.62 7.62 9.35
N THR A 47 15.47 6.43 8.74
CA THR A 47 16.15 5.20 9.16
C THR A 47 17.52 5.00 8.49
N ASN A 48 18.00 5.94 7.68
CA ASN A 48 19.22 5.81 6.87
C ASN A 48 19.24 4.59 5.93
N SER A 49 18.07 4.07 5.59
CA SER A 49 17.90 2.87 4.76
C SER A 49 18.39 3.06 3.33
N HIS A 50 18.48 4.31 2.86
CA HIS A 50 19.13 4.65 1.59
C HIS A 50 20.62 4.27 1.57
N LEU A 51 21.34 4.38 2.70
CA LEU A 51 22.74 3.95 2.78
C LEU A 51 22.86 2.43 2.69
N LEU A 52 21.88 1.70 3.24
CA LEU A 52 21.81 0.26 3.17
C LEU A 52 21.56 -0.21 1.73
N LEU A 53 20.69 0.47 0.97
CA LEU A 53 20.52 0.23 -0.47
C LEU A 53 21.85 0.36 -1.24
N ILE A 54 22.60 1.43 -0.98
CA ILE A 54 23.90 1.65 -1.64
C ILE A 54 24.88 0.54 -1.29
N ARG A 55 24.90 0.09 -0.02
CA ARG A 55 25.75 -1.03 0.41
C ARG A 55 25.39 -2.33 -0.31
N ILE A 56 24.10 -2.68 -0.38
CA ILE A 56 23.64 -3.88 -1.10
C ILE A 56 24.06 -3.80 -2.57
N PHE A 57 23.92 -2.64 -3.20
CA PHE A 57 24.34 -2.45 -4.58
C PHE A 57 25.86 -2.63 -4.75
N ALA A 58 26.68 -2.09 -3.86
CA ALA A 58 28.13 -2.29 -3.91
C ALA A 58 28.50 -3.78 -3.75
N THR A 59 27.92 -4.48 -2.77
CA THR A 59 28.19 -5.91 -2.52
C THR A 59 27.62 -6.83 -3.62
N SER A 60 26.62 -6.38 -4.37
CA SER A 60 26.05 -7.18 -5.47
C SER A 60 27.07 -7.55 -6.55
N PHE A 61 28.07 -6.70 -6.80
CA PHE A 61 29.13 -6.96 -7.78
C PHE A 61 30.13 -8.03 -7.32
N ASP A 62 30.27 -8.23 -6.01
CA ASP A 62 31.10 -9.31 -5.44
C ASP A 62 30.37 -10.65 -5.47
N ILE A 63 29.03 -10.63 -5.29
CA ILE A 63 28.19 -11.84 -5.26
C ILE A 63 27.91 -12.34 -6.68
N VAL A 64 27.53 -11.45 -7.60
CA VAL A 64 27.23 -11.78 -9.00
C VAL A 64 28.25 -11.06 -9.89
N PRO A 65 29.34 -11.74 -10.28
CA PRO A 65 30.35 -11.14 -11.15
C PRO A 65 29.76 -10.80 -12.52
N ILE A 66 30.35 -9.79 -13.19
CA ILE A 66 29.89 -9.29 -14.48
C ILE A 66 29.90 -10.44 -15.51
N GLY A 67 28.72 -10.85 -15.97
CA GLY A 67 28.54 -11.95 -16.92
C GLY A 67 28.22 -13.32 -16.30
N GLY A 68 28.15 -13.44 -14.97
CA GLY A 68 27.82 -14.67 -14.24
C GLY A 68 26.34 -14.83 -13.87
N VAL A 69 25.43 -14.04 -14.45
CA VAL A 69 24.00 -14.09 -14.09
C VAL A 69 23.38 -15.38 -14.62
N HIS A 70 22.94 -16.24 -13.71
CA HIS A 70 22.22 -17.47 -14.05
C HIS A 70 20.72 -17.32 -13.78
N PHE A 71 19.94 -17.14 -14.85
CA PHE A 71 18.47 -17.19 -14.76
C PHE A 71 18.01 -18.64 -14.69
N SER A 72 17.91 -19.16 -13.46
CA SER A 72 17.40 -20.50 -13.21
C SER A 72 15.88 -20.49 -12.97
N PRO A 73 15.20 -21.64 -13.08
CA PRO A 73 13.81 -21.78 -12.62
C PRO A 73 13.62 -21.37 -11.15
N ALA A 74 14.65 -21.50 -10.32
CA ALA A 74 14.63 -21.06 -8.92
C ALA A 74 14.55 -19.53 -8.81
N THR A 75 15.21 -18.78 -9.71
CA THR A 75 15.11 -17.33 -9.79
C THR A 75 13.67 -16.89 -10.15
N ALA A 76 13.02 -17.59 -11.09
CA ALA A 76 11.63 -17.31 -11.45
C ALA A 76 10.65 -17.60 -10.29
N GLN A 77 10.85 -18.71 -9.58
CA GLN A 77 10.06 -19.04 -8.40
C GLN A 77 10.27 -18.04 -7.26
N PHE A 78 11.49 -17.54 -7.10
CA PHE A 78 11.82 -16.51 -6.12
C PHE A 78 11.07 -15.19 -6.40
N ILE A 79 11.01 -14.74 -7.66
CA ILE A 79 10.27 -13.53 -8.04
C ILE A 79 8.77 -13.67 -7.72
N LEU A 80 8.18 -14.84 -7.98
CA LEU A 80 6.78 -15.10 -7.63
C LEU A 80 6.55 -15.08 -6.11
N GLN A 81 7.46 -15.66 -5.32
CA GLN A 81 7.39 -15.63 -3.86
C GLN A 81 7.55 -14.20 -3.32
N LEU A 82 8.44 -13.40 -3.90
CA LEU A 82 8.58 -11.98 -3.60
C LEU A 82 7.26 -11.24 -3.82
N PHE A 83 6.68 -11.39 -5.01
CA PHE A 83 5.41 -10.76 -5.34
C PHE A 83 4.30 -11.16 -4.37
N ALA A 84 4.14 -12.46 -4.09
CA ALA A 84 3.14 -12.96 -3.17
C ALA A 84 3.34 -12.42 -1.73
N SER A 85 4.58 -12.33 -1.27
CA SER A 85 4.91 -11.83 0.08
C SER A 85 4.58 -10.34 0.22
N VAL A 86 5.01 -9.52 -0.75
CA VAL A 86 4.75 -8.08 -0.75
C VAL A 86 3.25 -7.79 -0.93
N PHE A 87 2.58 -8.53 -1.82
CA PHE A 87 1.14 -8.42 -2.03
C PHE A 87 0.35 -8.78 -0.77
N SER A 88 0.72 -9.87 -0.09
CA SER A 88 0.08 -10.26 1.18
C SER A 88 0.24 -9.18 2.25
N LEU A 89 1.41 -8.55 2.35
CA LEU A 89 1.66 -7.47 3.30
C LEU A 89 0.72 -6.29 3.00
N VAL A 90 0.67 -5.84 1.74
CA VAL A 90 -0.20 -4.74 1.31
C VAL A 90 -1.69 -5.04 1.54
N LEU A 91 -2.12 -6.28 1.28
CA LEU A 91 -3.50 -6.68 1.53
C LEU A 91 -3.85 -6.64 3.03
N ARG A 92 -2.92 -6.99 3.91
CA ARG A 92 -3.09 -6.85 5.37
C ARG A 92 -3.23 -5.40 5.80
N LEU A 93 -2.55 -4.48 5.11
CA LEU A 93 -2.72 -3.04 5.36
C LEU A 93 -4.11 -2.57 4.95
N ALA A 94 -4.62 -3.01 3.79
CA ALA A 94 -5.94 -2.62 3.28
C ALA A 94 -7.11 -3.29 4.01
N ALA A 95 -6.92 -4.51 4.54
CA ALA A 95 -7.94 -5.31 5.19
C ALA A 95 -8.79 -4.58 6.27
N PRO A 96 -8.22 -3.87 7.26
CA PRO A 96 -9.01 -3.17 8.27
C PRO A 96 -9.88 -2.06 7.68
N PHE A 97 -9.41 -1.39 6.63
CA PHE A 97 -10.16 -0.32 5.97
C PHE A 97 -11.35 -0.88 5.19
N ILE A 98 -11.12 -1.94 4.40
CA ILE A 98 -12.18 -2.65 3.66
C ILE A 98 -13.22 -3.22 4.64
N ALA A 99 -12.79 -3.82 5.75
CA ALA A 99 -13.70 -4.36 6.74
C ALA A 99 -14.56 -3.27 7.41
N ALA A 100 -13.97 -2.12 7.71
CA ALA A 100 -14.71 -1.00 8.30
C ALA A 100 -15.73 -0.41 7.33
N GLU A 101 -15.38 -0.25 6.06
CA GLU A 101 -16.33 0.23 5.05
C GLU A 101 -17.45 -0.79 4.81
N PHE A 102 -17.15 -2.09 4.77
CA PHE A 102 -18.15 -3.13 4.62
C PHE A 102 -19.25 -3.04 5.68
N ILE A 103 -18.87 -2.74 6.93
CA ILE A 103 -19.84 -2.52 8.03
C ILE A 103 -20.67 -1.25 7.80
N VAL A 104 -20.05 -0.18 7.29
CA VAL A 104 -20.75 1.07 6.97
C VAL A 104 -21.77 0.86 5.85
N GLU A 105 -21.41 0.15 4.78
CA GLU A 105 -22.32 -0.16 3.68
C GLU A 105 -23.51 -1.01 4.12
N LEU A 106 -23.26 -2.04 4.94
CA LEU A 106 -24.34 -2.83 5.55
C LEU A 106 -25.26 -1.98 6.42
N SER A 107 -24.68 -1.09 7.23
CA SER A 107 -25.45 -0.20 8.11
C SER A 107 -26.30 0.79 7.31
N MET A 108 -25.74 1.37 6.24
CA MET A 108 -26.45 2.27 5.34
C MET A 108 -27.58 1.56 4.60
N GLY A 109 -27.35 0.32 4.13
CA GLY A 109 -28.38 -0.48 3.48
C GLY A 109 -29.59 -0.76 4.38
N VAL A 110 -29.35 -1.05 5.67
CA VAL A 110 -30.43 -1.21 6.66
C VAL A 110 -31.15 0.12 6.90
N LEU A 111 -30.40 1.23 7.02
CA LEU A 111 -30.95 2.55 7.25
C LEU A 111 -31.85 3.03 6.10
N MET A 112 -31.48 2.74 4.84
CA MET A 112 -32.32 3.03 3.66
C MET A 112 -33.71 2.37 3.75
N LYS A 113 -33.79 1.18 4.33
CA LYS A 113 -35.06 0.46 4.51
C LYS A 113 -35.90 1.04 5.65
N LEU A 114 -35.26 1.51 6.73
CA LEU A 114 -35.95 2.04 7.91
C LEU A 114 -36.47 3.46 7.69
N ILE A 115 -35.68 4.31 7.04
CA ILE A 115 -36.03 5.72 6.82
C ILE A 115 -35.83 6.04 5.33
N PRO A 116 -36.80 5.76 4.45
CA PRO A 116 -36.66 5.97 3.01
C PRO A 116 -36.66 7.46 2.60
N GLN A 117 -37.02 8.36 3.53
CA GLN A 117 -37.13 9.80 3.29
C GLN A 117 -35.80 10.55 3.46
N ILE A 118 -34.78 9.95 4.09
CA ILE A 118 -33.46 10.59 4.23
C ILE A 118 -32.68 10.49 2.93
N HIS A 119 -31.92 11.54 2.60
CA HIS A 119 -30.98 11.53 1.47
C HIS A 119 -29.76 10.65 1.78
N VAL A 120 -29.94 9.33 1.86
CA VAL A 120 -28.91 8.38 2.30
C VAL A 120 -27.65 8.45 1.43
N PHE A 121 -27.80 8.74 0.14
CA PHE A 121 -26.66 8.92 -0.76
C PHE A 121 -25.69 10.03 -0.28
N VAL A 122 -26.23 11.18 0.11
CA VAL A 122 -25.42 12.32 0.60
C VAL A 122 -24.79 11.99 1.95
N LEU A 123 -25.57 11.34 2.82
CA LEU A 123 -25.15 10.96 4.17
C LEU A 123 -24.04 9.88 4.13
N ASN A 124 -24.13 8.92 3.20
CA ASN A 124 -23.13 7.88 2.99
C ASN A 124 -21.77 8.50 2.64
N ILE A 125 -21.71 9.41 1.66
CA ILE A 125 -20.46 10.06 1.25
C ILE A 125 -19.81 10.83 2.41
N GLN A 126 -20.60 11.62 3.16
CA GLN A 126 -20.10 12.38 4.30
C GLN A 126 -19.54 11.46 5.39
N LEU A 127 -20.22 10.34 5.65
CA LEU A 127 -19.81 9.38 6.67
C LEU A 127 -18.55 8.61 6.24
N LYS A 128 -18.46 8.19 4.98
CA LYS A 128 -17.27 7.53 4.43
C LYS A 128 -16.03 8.41 4.54
N LEU A 129 -16.15 9.68 4.20
CA LEU A 129 -15.03 10.62 4.27
C LEU A 129 -14.54 10.82 5.72
N LEU A 130 -15.46 11.01 6.67
CA LEU A 130 -15.12 11.11 8.09
C LEU A 130 -14.48 9.82 8.61
N LEU A 131 -15.03 8.66 8.26
CA LEU A 131 -14.53 7.37 8.71
C LEU A 131 -13.13 7.09 8.14
N GLY A 132 -12.89 7.41 6.87
CA GLY A 132 -11.58 7.28 6.23
C GLY A 132 -10.51 8.12 6.92
N LEU A 133 -10.81 9.38 7.25
CA LEU A 133 -9.92 10.27 8.00
C LEU A 133 -9.63 9.75 9.42
N ILE A 134 -10.67 9.32 10.15
CA ILE A 134 -10.52 8.77 11.50
C ILE A 134 -9.67 7.50 11.48
N LEU A 135 -9.93 6.59 10.54
CA LEU A 135 -9.17 5.36 10.41
C LEU A 135 -7.72 5.63 10.02
N LEU A 136 -7.46 6.57 9.11
CA LEU A 136 -6.09 6.93 8.73
C LEU A 136 -5.29 7.45 9.94
N LEU A 137 -5.92 8.25 10.81
CA LEU A 137 -5.31 8.72 12.06
C LEU A 137 -5.17 7.60 13.11
N ALA A 138 -6.20 6.80 13.32
CA ALA A 138 -6.19 5.71 14.29
C ALA A 138 -5.16 4.62 13.94
N PHE A 139 -4.99 4.36 12.64
CA PHE A 139 -4.05 3.37 12.13
C PHE A 139 -2.64 3.94 11.88
N ALA A 140 -2.36 5.20 12.23
CA ALA A 140 -1.02 5.79 12.07
C ALA A 140 0.08 4.96 12.79
N GLY A 141 -0.20 4.45 13.99
CA GLY A 141 0.72 3.56 14.72
C GLY A 141 0.96 2.22 13.99
N PRO A 142 -0.09 1.43 13.70
CA PRO A 142 0.01 0.22 12.90
C PRO A 142 0.69 0.43 11.53
N VAL A 143 0.43 1.54 10.84
CA VAL A 143 1.08 1.91 9.58
C VAL A 143 2.59 2.03 9.77
N GLY A 144 3.07 2.62 10.87
CA GLY A 144 4.50 2.67 11.20
C GLY A 144 5.11 1.27 11.31
N THR A 145 4.47 0.36 12.06
CA THR A 145 4.94 -1.03 12.17
C THR A 145 4.89 -1.79 10.84
N PHE A 146 3.91 -1.47 9.99
CA PHE A 146 3.80 -2.01 8.64
C PHE A 146 4.97 -1.55 7.77
N ILE A 147 5.30 -0.26 7.79
CA ILE A 147 6.42 0.30 7.03
C ILE A 147 7.73 -0.36 7.45
N ASP A 148 7.93 -0.58 8.74
CA ASP A 148 9.09 -1.29 9.28
C ASP A 148 9.22 -2.71 8.72
N ASN A 149 8.14 -3.48 8.79
CA ASN A 149 8.11 -4.85 8.28
C ASN A 149 8.28 -4.90 6.76
N TYR A 150 7.67 -3.96 6.04
CA TYR A 150 7.80 -3.83 4.59
C TYR A 150 9.24 -3.54 4.17
N GLN A 151 9.91 -2.62 4.88
CA GLN A 151 11.30 -2.26 4.62
C GLN A 151 12.26 -3.41 4.90
N LYS A 152 12.11 -4.10 6.05
CA LYS A 152 12.92 -5.29 6.38
C LYS A 152 12.76 -6.39 5.34
N LEU A 153 11.52 -6.70 4.97
CA LEU A 153 11.22 -7.72 3.97
C LEU A 153 11.79 -7.35 2.60
N MET A 154 11.74 -6.07 2.21
CA MET A 154 12.39 -5.62 0.98
C MET A 154 13.90 -5.88 1.01
N PHE A 155 14.58 -5.52 2.10
CA PHE A 155 16.03 -5.70 2.19
C PHE A 155 16.46 -7.16 2.23
N GLU A 156 15.81 -7.98 3.05
CA GLU A 156 16.11 -9.43 3.09
C GLU A 156 15.87 -10.09 1.75
N MET A 157 14.81 -9.70 1.03
CA MET A 157 14.50 -10.29 -0.26
C MET A 157 15.45 -9.78 -1.36
N MET A 158 15.93 -8.55 -1.29
CA MET A 158 16.98 -8.07 -2.19
C MET A 158 18.26 -8.87 -2.02
N GLU A 159 18.68 -9.12 -0.77
CA GLU A 159 19.86 -9.94 -0.49
C GLU A 159 19.69 -11.39 -0.99
N LYS A 160 18.55 -12.02 -0.67
CA LYS A 160 18.23 -13.36 -1.18
C LYS A 160 18.14 -13.43 -2.71
N ALA A 161 17.67 -12.36 -3.37
CA ALA A 161 17.62 -12.28 -4.83
C ALA A 161 19.02 -12.34 -5.43
N LEU A 162 19.99 -11.64 -4.82
CA LEU A 162 21.39 -11.65 -5.27
C LEU A 162 21.99 -13.05 -5.17
N TYR A 163 21.76 -13.74 -4.04
CA TYR A 163 22.22 -15.11 -3.86
C TYR A 163 21.53 -16.13 -4.78
N ALA A 164 20.30 -15.86 -5.21
CA ALA A 164 19.57 -16.72 -6.16
C ALA A 164 19.97 -16.48 -7.63
N MET A 165 20.75 -15.44 -7.91
CA MET A 165 21.25 -15.07 -9.24
C MET A 165 22.75 -15.35 -9.45
N ALA A 166 23.49 -15.55 -8.34
CA ALA A 166 24.87 -16.06 -8.33
C ALA A 166 24.91 -17.55 -8.65
#